data_AF-B6JCN3-F1
#
_entry.id   AF-B6JCN3-F1
#
_cell.length_a   1.000
_cell.length_b   1.000
_cell.length_c   1.000
_cell.angle_alpha   90.00
_cell.angle_beta   90.00
_cell.angle_gamma   90.00
#
_symmetry.space_group_name_H-M   'P 1'
#
loop_
_entity.id
_entity.type
_entity.pdbx_description
1 polymer ?
#
loop_
_entity_poly.entity_id
_entity_poly.type
_entity_poly.pdbx_seq_one_letter_code
_entity_poly.pdbx_strand_id
1 'polypeptide(L)' 'MAKVVVKKFGRAGAKKPAGSVKSKIVVGPDGRRTKVLAIDANSTTFSEDLHLLFVKNVEKARRENVKAFGSADRVRVR' A
#
# COMPACT_ATOMS: atom_id res chain seq x y z
N MET A 1 18.33 -28.44 -17.53
CA MET A 1 16.93 -28.21 -17.96
C MET A 1 16.27 -27.22 -16.99
N ALA A 2 16.02 -25.99 -17.42
CA ALA A 2 15.42 -24.96 -16.56
C ALA A 2 13.89 -24.92 -16.77
N LYS A 3 13.12 -25.07 -15.68
CA LYS A 3 11.65 -25.04 -15.71
C LYS A 3 11.16 -23.60 -15.57
N VAL A 4 10.72 -23.00 -16.69
CA VAL A 4 10.13 -21.65 -16.68
C VAL A 4 8.64 -21.78 -16.37
N VAL A 5 8.23 -21.29 -15.20
CA VAL A 5 6.81 -21.21 -14.82
C VAL A 5 6.30 -19.82 -15.19
N VAL A 6 5.59 -19.72 -16.31
CA VAL A 6 4.96 -18.47 -16.76
C VAL A 6 3.60 -18.34 -16.07
N LYS A 7 3.55 -17.60 -14.95
CA LYS A 7 2.29 -17.25 -14.30
C LYS A 7 1.64 -16.09 -15.06
N LYS A 8 0.53 -16.36 -15.76
CA LYS A 8 -0.32 -15.31 -16.36
C LYS A 8 -0.97 -14.51 -15.22
N PHE A 9 -0.51 -13.28 -15.00
CA PHE A 9 -1.23 -12.32 -14.19
C PHE A 9 -2.45 -11.85 -14.99
N GLY A 10 -3.65 -12.16 -14.50
CA GLY A 10 -4.89 -11.65 -15.10
C GLY A 10 -4.81 -10.14 -15.23
N ARG A 11 -5.15 -9.61 -16.42
CA ARG A 11 -5.32 -8.18 -16.62
C ARG A 11 -6.51 -7.73 -15.78
N ALA A 12 -6.23 -7.24 -14.58
CA ALA A 12 -7.19 -6.47 -13.82
C ALA A 12 -7.41 -5.14 -14.54
N GLY A 13 -8.32 -5.14 -15.51
CA GLY A 13 -8.98 -3.92 -15.93
C GLY A 13 -9.84 -3.44 -14.78
N ALA A 14 -9.37 -2.43 -14.05
CA ALA A 14 -10.18 -1.74 -13.06
C ALA A 14 -9.75 -0.27 -12.97
N LYS A 15 -10.70 0.60 -13.36
CA LYS A 15 -10.78 2.07 -13.28
C LYS A 15 -9.61 2.74 -12.53
N LYS A 16 -8.92 3.69 -13.17
CA LYS A 16 -8.06 4.66 -12.46
C LYS A 16 -8.94 5.45 -11.48
N PRO A 17 -8.75 5.38 -10.14
CA PRO A 17 -9.47 6.26 -9.24
C PRO A 17 -8.52 7.30 -8.63
N ALA A 18 -8.97 8.55 -8.71
CA ALA A 18 -8.51 9.76 -8.03
C ALA A 18 -7.06 10.23 -8.33
N GLY A 19 -6.98 11.40 -8.96
CA GLY A 19 -5.82 11.91 -9.69
C GLY A 19 -4.69 12.51 -8.85
N SER A 20 -4.63 12.29 -7.53
CA SER A 20 -3.67 13.02 -6.69
C SER A 20 -2.81 12.18 -5.74
N VAL A 21 -3.10 10.88 -5.56
CA VAL A 21 -2.24 10.05 -4.70
C VAL A 21 -0.90 9.76 -5.39
N LYS A 22 0.11 10.56 -5.07
CA LYS A 22 1.49 10.40 -5.55
C LYS A 22 2.24 9.50 -4.58
N SER A 23 2.96 8.49 -5.08
CA SER A 23 3.89 7.74 -4.24
C SER A 23 5.27 8.38 -4.28
N LYS A 24 5.79 8.78 -3.12
CA LYS A 24 7.17 9.26 -2.97
C LYS A 24 8.00 8.18 -2.29
N ILE A 25 9.26 8.05 -2.70
CA ILE A 25 10.23 7.21 -1.99
C ILE A 25 10.97 8.14 -1.03
N VAL A 26 10.89 7.86 0.26
CA VAL A 26 11.59 8.59 1.32
C VAL A 26 12.69 7.70 1.87
N VAL A 27 13.88 8.26 2.05
CA VAL A 27 15.01 7.55 2.68
C VAL A 27 14.97 7.87 4.17
N GLY A 28 14.83 6.83 5.00
CA GLY A 28 14.90 6.95 6.44
C GLY A 28 16.32 7.21 6.94
N PRO A 29 16.50 7.62 8.21
CA PRO A 29 17.82 7.83 8.81
C PRO A 29 18.68 6.55 8.88
N ASP A 30 18.06 5.38 8.75
CA ASP A 30 18.69 4.06 8.63
C ASP A 30 19.08 3.69 7.18
N GLY A 31 18.96 4.64 6.24
CA GLY A 31 19.23 4.43 4.81
C GLY A 31 18.15 3.60 4.10
N ARG A 32 17.07 3.19 4.78
CA ARG A 32 16.02 2.38 4.16
C ARG A 32 15.09 3.23 3.31
N ARG A 33 14.81 2.74 2.10
CA ARG A 33 13.86 3.34 1.17
C ARG A 33 12.44 2.90 1.52
N THR A 34 11.63 3.84 2.01
CA THR A 34 10.22 3.60 2.32
C THR A 34 9.35 4.30 1.28
N LYS A 35 8.43 3.55 0.67
CA LYS A 35 7.42 4.13 -0.22
C LYS A 35 6.31 4.72 0.64
N VAL A 36 6.17 6.05 0.58
CA VAL A 36 5.13 6.81 1.29
C VAL A 36 4.11 7.28 0.26
N LEU A 37 2.83 7.12 0.59
CA LEU A 37 1.73 7.69 -0.18
C LEU A 37 1.54 9.13 0.28
N ALA A 38 1.58 10.07 -0.65
CA ALA A 38 1.37 11.50 -0.40
C ALA A 38 0.06 11.94 -1.06
N ILE A 39 -0.71 12.76 -0.34
CA ILE A 39 -1.94 13.39 -0.82
C ILE A 39 -1.67 14.89 -0.93
N ASP A 40 -2.19 15.50 -1.99
CA ASP A 40 -2.26 16.95 -2.11
C ASP A 40 -3.51 17.47 -1.40
N ALA A 41 -3.35 18.36 -0.42
CA ALA A 41 -4.45 18.95 0.34
C ALA A 41 -5.36 19.82 -0.53
N ASN A 42 -4.87 20.32 -1.67
CA ASN A 42 -5.64 21.14 -2.62
C ASN A 42 -6.28 20.30 -3.75
N SER A 43 -6.27 18.97 -3.63
CA SER A 43 -6.91 18.07 -4.60
C SER A 43 -8.42 18.27 -4.62
N THR A 44 -9.02 18.36 -5.80
CA THR A 44 -10.48 18.34 -5.97
C THR A 44 -11.11 17.01 -5.54
N THR A 45 -10.31 15.94 -5.45
CA THR A 45 -10.72 14.60 -5.00
C THR A 45 -10.16 14.23 -3.64
N PHE A 46 -9.78 15.21 -2.81
CA PHE A 46 -9.07 14.98 -1.54
C PHE A 46 -9.72 13.95 -0.63
N SER A 47 -11.05 13.98 -0.47
CA SER A 47 -11.77 13.02 0.38
C SER A 47 -11.64 11.57 -0.12
N GLU A 48 -11.76 11.36 -1.42
CA GLU A 48 -11.62 10.05 -2.06
C GLU A 48 -10.16 9.56 -2.00
N ASP A 49 -9.21 10.47 -2.24
CA ASP A 49 -7.77 10.22 -2.13
C ASP A 49 -7.39 9.80 -0.70
N LEU A 50 -7.95 10.49 0.31
CA LEU A 50 -7.72 10.21 1.72
C LEU A 50 -8.31 8.87 2.15
N HIS A 51 -9.55 8.59 1.73
CA HIS A 51 -10.17 7.29 1.97
C HIS A 51 -9.36 6.15 1.33
N LEU A 52 -8.92 6.32 0.07
CA LEU A 52 -8.11 5.33 -0.63
C LEU A 52 -6.77 5.07 0.09
N LEU A 53 -6.09 6.13 0.54
CA LEU A 53 -4.83 6.03 1.26
C LEU A 53 -5.02 5.31 2.60
N PHE A 54 -6.08 5.66 3.34
CA PHE A 54 -6.42 5.03 4.60
C PHE A 54 -6.64 3.53 4.43
N VAL A 55 -7.48 3.12 3.48
CA VAL A 55 -7.75 1.70 3.18
C VAL A 55 -6.46 0.95 2.87
N LYS A 56 -5.60 1.50 2.00
CA LYS A 56 -4.34 0.84 1.63
C LYS A 56 -3.38 0.69 2.81
N ASN A 57 -3.31 1.69 3.68
CA ASN A 57 -2.45 1.62 4.86
C ASN A 57 -2.97 0.59 5.87
N VAL A 58 -4.29 0.52 6.10
CA VAL A 58 -4.91 -0.49 6.96
C VAL A 58 -4.68 -1.89 6.40
N GLU A 59 -4.89 -2.12 5.10
CA GLU A 59 -4.61 -3.40 4.47
C GLU A 59 -3.15 -3.83 4.64
N LYS A 60 -2.22 -2.89 4.46
CA LYS A 60 -0.79 -3.15 4.67
C LYS A 60 -0.52 -3.54 6.13
N ALA A 61 -1.03 -2.77 7.09
CA ALA A 61 -0.87 -3.06 8.50
C ALA A 61 -1.45 -4.44 8.88
N ARG A 62 -2.62 -4.79 8.36
CA ARG A 62 -3.23 -6.12 8.58
C ARG A 62 -2.37 -7.25 8.02
N ARG A 63 -1.78 -7.08 6.83
CA ARG A 63 -0.85 -8.07 6.25
C ARG A 63 0.42 -8.22 7.11
N GLU A 64 0.96 -7.12 7.60
CA GLU A 64 2.11 -7.11 8.50
C GLU A 64 1.78 -7.79 9.83
N ASN A 65 0.58 -7.53 10.39
CA ASN A 65 0.10 -8.20 11.60
C ASN A 65 -0.09 -9.70 11.41
N VAL A 66 -0.65 -10.15 10.28
CA VAL A 66 -0.74 -11.58 9.97
C VAL A 66 0.66 -12.21 9.92
N LYS A 67 1.61 -11.53 9.28
CA LYS A 67 2.99 -12.02 9.18
C LYS A 67 3.70 -12.09 10.55
N ALA A 68 3.44 -11.12 11.43
CA ALA A 68 4.09 -11.05 12.73
C ALA A 68 3.40 -11.90 13.82
N PHE A 69 2.08 -12.01 13.78
CA PHE A 69 1.26 -12.52 14.88
C PHE A 69 0.30 -13.65 14.49
N GLY A 70 0.28 -14.05 13.21
CA GLY A 70 -0.63 -15.07 12.68
C GLY A 70 -2.09 -14.64 12.54
N SER A 71 -2.42 -13.37 12.84
CA SER A 71 -3.77 -12.82 12.70
C SER A 71 -3.73 -11.35 12.32
N ALA A 72 -4.77 -10.86 11.65
CA ALA A 72 -4.81 -9.50 11.11
C ALA A 72 -5.01 -8.41 12.18
N ASP A 73 -5.70 -8.76 13.28
CA ASP A 73 -6.24 -7.78 14.22
C ASP A 73 -5.54 -7.80 15.59
N ARG A 74 -4.49 -8.62 15.75
CA ARG A 74 -3.70 -8.66 16.99
C ARG A 74 -2.80 -7.43 17.09
N VAL A 75 -3.06 -6.63 18.11
CA VAL A 75 -2.13 -5.63 18.64
C VAL A 75 -1.28 -6.30 19.70
N ARG A 76 0.04 -6.17 19.63
CA ARG A 76 0.94 -6.61 20.71
C ARG A 76 0.74 -5.65 21.89
N VAL A 77 -0.06 -6.07 22.86
CA VAL A 77 -0.17 -5.37 24.14
C VAL A 77 1.18 -5.54 24.85
N ARG A 78 1.81 -4.42 25.21
CA ARG A 78 3.08 -4.39 25.93
C ARG A 78 2.81 -4.05 27.39
#